data_AF-A0A3D5W4Z6-F1
#
_entry.id   AF-A0A3D5W4Z6-F1
#
_cell.length_a   1.000
_cell.length_b   1.000
_cell.length_c   1.000
_cell.angle_alpha   90.00
_cell.angle_beta   90.00
_cell.angle_gamma   90.00
#
_symmetry.space_group_name_H-M   'P 1'
#
loop_
_entity.id
_entity.type
_entity.pdbx_description
1 polymer ?
#
loop_
_entity_poly.entity_id
_entity_poly.type
_entity_poly.pdbx_seq_one_letter_code
_entity_poly.pdbx_strand_id
1 'polypeptide(L)'
;MQAEDKNAFAEMLMAGCAVYDRKPMEALAVKLYWNLLSKFSLAEVQTALGRHMETSKFFPKPSELIELIDGGEDEQSMLAWSKVMEAVRNNGHYRVPQFDDTAIGRAISAIGGWRTFCMIEIDQLAFTERRFREAYRIYARRGEMDGKLLDVDALKLLSQ
;
A
#
# COMPACT_ATOMS: atom_id res chain seq x y z
N MET A 1 9.37 9.95 8.13
CA MET A 1 9.52 10.67 9.40
C MET A 1 10.98 10.58 9.79
N GLN A 2 11.52 11.66 10.34
CA GLN A 2 12.90 11.76 10.80
C GLN A 2 13.00 11.48 12.30
N ALA A 3 14.21 11.28 12.82
CA ALA A 3 14.41 10.96 14.24
C ALA A 3 13.83 12.03 15.19
N GLU A 4 13.80 13.29 14.75
CA GLU A 4 13.25 14.44 15.47
C GLU A 4 11.72 14.36 15.64
N ASP A 5 11.01 13.69 14.72
CA ASP A 5 9.55 13.54 14.77
C ASP A 5 9.09 12.55 15.86
N LYS A 6 10.00 11.80 16.49
CA LYS A 6 9.65 10.70 17.42
C LYS A 6 8.80 11.15 18.60
N ASN A 7 9.13 12.30 19.20
CA ASN A 7 8.39 12.80 20.36
C ASN A 7 6.98 13.24 19.93
N ALA A 8 6.87 14.03 18.87
CA ALA A 8 5.58 14.49 18.34
C ALA A 8 4.69 13.31 17.90
N PHE A 9 5.27 12.27 17.31
CA PHE A 9 4.56 11.05 16.95
C PHE A 9 4.03 10.30 18.19
N ALA A 10 4.85 10.14 19.22
CA ALA A 10 4.44 9.47 20.45
C ALA A 10 3.33 10.25 21.16
N GLU A 11 3.45 11.58 21.23
CA GLU A 11 2.42 12.47 21.77
C GLU A 11 1.09 12.33 21.01
N MET A 12 1.14 12.31 19.67
CA MET A 12 -0.02 12.09 18.83
C MET A 12 -0.71 10.75 19.13
N LEU A 13 0.03 9.65 19.25
CA LEU A 13 -0.55 8.34 19.60
C LEU A 13 -1.14 8.34 21.02
N MET A 14 -0.48 8.97 21.98
CA MET A 14 -1.00 9.09 23.35
C MET A 14 -2.28 9.93 23.39
N ALA A 15 -2.33 11.05 22.67
CA ALA A 15 -3.52 11.87 22.53
C ALA A 15 -4.67 11.07 21.90
N GLY A 16 -4.39 10.32 20.85
CA GLY A 16 -5.39 9.44 20.25
C GLY A 16 -5.86 8.34 21.21
N CYS A 17 -4.97 7.70 21.98
CA CYS A 17 -5.37 6.75 23.02
C CYS A 17 -6.35 7.39 24.02
N ALA A 18 -6.08 8.62 24.45
CA ALA A 18 -6.97 9.35 25.36
C ALA A 18 -8.34 9.63 24.73
N VAL A 19 -8.41 10.01 23.45
CA VAL A 19 -9.67 10.25 22.72
C VAL A 19 -10.57 9.00 22.70
N TYR A 20 -9.98 7.81 22.67
CA TYR A 20 -10.70 6.52 22.66
C TYR A 20 -10.84 5.88 24.05
N ASP A 21 -10.59 6.61 25.13
CA ASP A 21 -10.61 6.11 26.52
C ASP A 21 -9.72 4.86 26.71
N ARG A 22 -8.59 4.80 26.01
CA ARG A 22 -7.62 3.69 26.09
C ARG A 22 -6.50 4.06 27.05
N LYS A 23 -5.96 3.04 27.72
CA LYS A 23 -4.70 3.19 28.46
C LYS A 23 -3.60 3.65 27.50
N PRO A 24 -2.64 4.48 27.96
CA PRO A 24 -1.46 4.82 27.19
C PRO A 24 -0.76 3.57 26.66
N MET A 25 -0.27 3.63 25.42
CA MET A 25 0.45 2.52 24.82
C MET A 25 1.76 2.24 25.58
N GLU A 26 2.09 0.96 25.68
CA GLU A 26 3.42 0.54 26.13
C GLU A 26 4.49 1.00 25.13
N ALA A 27 5.71 1.25 25.61
CA ALA A 27 6.81 1.74 24.78
C ALA A 27 7.10 0.83 23.57
N LEU A 28 6.96 -0.49 23.74
CA LEU A 28 7.15 -1.44 22.66
C LEU A 28 6.08 -1.29 21.57
N ALA A 29 4.82 -1.04 21.93
CA ALA A 29 3.75 -0.81 20.97
C ALA A 29 3.99 0.49 20.19
N VAL A 30 4.39 1.58 20.86
CA VAL A 30 4.75 2.85 20.20
C VAL A 30 5.93 2.64 19.23
N LYS A 31 6.94 1.86 19.62
CA LYS A 31 8.08 1.51 18.76
C LYS A 31 7.65 0.73 17.52
N LEU A 32 6.70 -0.22 17.64
CA LEU A 32 6.16 -0.95 16.51
C LEU A 32 5.37 -0.04 15.54
N TYR A 33 4.55 0.86 16.07
CA TYR A 33 3.87 1.87 15.26
C TYR A 33 4.86 2.75 14.50
N TRP A 34 5.91 3.23 15.19
CA TRP A 34 6.97 4.02 14.58
C TRP A 34 7.64 3.27 13.44
N ASN A 35 8.09 2.04 13.66
CA ASN A 35 8.78 1.25 12.66
C ASN A 35 7.94 1.08 11.38
N LEU A 36 6.64 0.82 11.52
CA LEU A 36 5.74 0.60 10.38
C LEU A 36 5.37 1.88 9.62
N LEU A 37 5.31 3.02 10.32
CA LEU A 37 4.84 4.29 9.77
C LEU A 37 5.97 5.28 9.45
N SER A 38 7.19 5.01 9.88
CA SER A 38 8.34 5.92 9.72
C SER A 38 8.72 6.20 8.25
N LYS A 39 8.28 5.38 7.30
CA LYS A 39 8.43 5.66 5.86
C LYS A 39 7.60 6.87 5.38
N PHE A 40 6.52 7.21 6.07
CA PHE A 40 5.66 8.36 5.75
C PHE A 40 6.11 9.60 6.50
N SER A 41 5.70 10.78 6.06
CA SER A 41 5.84 12.02 6.82
C SER A 41 4.90 12.05 8.03
N LEU A 42 5.25 12.84 9.06
CA LEU A 42 4.40 13.00 10.24
C LEU A 42 3.02 13.55 9.87
N ALA A 43 2.96 14.48 8.90
CA ALA A 43 1.74 15.10 8.42
C ALA A 43 0.78 14.10 7.73
N GLU A 44 1.31 13.16 6.94
CA GLU A 44 0.52 12.09 6.32
C GLU A 44 -0.11 11.19 7.40
N VAL A 45 0.68 10.80 8.42
CA VAL A 45 0.16 9.97 9.51
C VAL A 45 -0.89 10.70 10.35
N GLN A 46 -0.68 11.98 10.65
CA GLN A 46 -1.68 12.81 11.36
C GLN A 46 -2.98 12.91 10.57
N THR A 47 -2.88 13.15 9.26
CA THR A 47 -4.05 13.24 8.37
C THR A 47 -4.80 11.91 8.33
N ALA A 48 -4.08 10.79 8.21
CA ALA A 48 -4.68 9.45 8.22
C ALA A 48 -5.35 9.14 9.57
N LEU A 49 -4.71 9.49 10.69
CA LEU A 49 -5.28 9.31 12.03
C LEU A 49 -6.57 10.12 12.20
N GLY A 50 -6.57 11.39 11.77
CA GLY A 50 -7.76 12.25 11.81
C GLY A 50 -8.92 11.69 10.97
N ARG A 51 -8.64 11.28 9.72
CA ARG A 51 -9.65 10.64 8.86
C ARG A 51 -10.21 9.36 9.47
N HIS A 52 -9.35 8.52 10.05
CA HIS A 52 -9.80 7.31 10.72
C HIS A 52 -10.72 7.62 11.90
N MET A 53 -10.40 8.67 12.67
CA MET A 53 -11.19 9.12 13.81
C MET A 53 -12.59 9.62 13.42
N GLU A 54 -12.75 10.19 12.22
CA GLU A 54 -14.07 10.61 11.73
C GLU A 54 -15.01 9.43 11.48
N THR A 55 -14.48 8.27 11.11
CA THR A 55 -15.29 7.13 10.64
C THR A 55 -15.31 5.93 11.59
N SER A 56 -14.36 5.84 12.52
CA SER A 56 -14.15 4.63 13.33
C SER A 56 -14.28 4.89 14.83
N LYS A 57 -14.98 3.97 15.51
CA LYS A 57 -15.15 3.94 16.97
C LYS A 57 -13.97 3.30 17.70
N PHE A 58 -13.01 2.73 16.98
CA PHE A 58 -11.86 2.05 17.55
C PHE A 58 -10.58 2.80 17.22
N PHE A 59 -9.59 2.71 18.11
CA PHE A 59 -8.26 3.24 17.83
C PHE A 59 -7.61 2.47 16.66
N PRO A 60 -7.05 3.15 15.65
CA PRO A 60 -6.55 2.49 14.44
C PRO A 60 -5.33 1.62 14.71
N LYS A 61 -5.28 0.47 14.06
CA LYS A 61 -4.07 -0.32 13.84
C LYS A 61 -3.15 0.39 12.84
N PRO A 62 -1.83 0.11 12.83
CA PRO A 62 -0.92 0.69 11.85
C PRO A 62 -1.31 0.40 10.40
N SER A 63 -1.89 -0.78 10.14
CA SER A 63 -2.34 -1.18 8.80
C SER A 63 -3.46 -0.28 8.25
N GLU A 64 -4.38 0.16 9.10
CA GLU A 64 -5.49 1.03 8.71
C GLU A 64 -4.99 2.43 8.35
N LEU A 65 -3.96 2.92 9.06
CA LEU A 65 -3.29 4.17 8.72
C LEU A 65 -2.50 4.07 7.42
N ILE A 66 -1.79 2.95 7.20
CA ILE A 66 -1.09 2.68 5.93
C ILE A 66 -2.09 2.70 4.76
N GLU A 67 -3.22 2.01 4.91
CA GLU A 67 -4.26 1.95 3.88
C GLU A 67 -4.86 3.33 3.56
N LEU A 68 -5.03 4.20 4.56
CA LEU A 68 -5.49 5.58 4.34
C LEU A 68 -4.46 6.49 3.66
N ILE A 69 -3.17 6.15 3.73
CA ILE A 69 -2.08 6.93 3.11
C ILE A 69 -1.78 6.42 1.70
N ASP A 70 -1.52 5.11 1.57
CA ASP A 70 -1.10 4.46 0.32
C ASP A 70 -2.29 4.07 -0.59
N GLY A 71 -3.52 4.12 -0.06
CA GLY A 71 -4.71 3.54 -0.68
C GLY A 71 -4.79 2.02 -0.43
N GLY A 72 -6.01 1.50 -0.34
CA GLY A 72 -6.22 0.05 -0.15
C GLY A 72 -5.81 -0.78 -1.35
N GLU A 73 -5.57 -2.09 -1.14
CA GLU A 73 -5.22 -3.02 -2.23
C GLU A 73 -6.24 -2.98 -3.37
N ASP A 74 -7.50 -2.71 -3.06
CA ASP A 74 -8.57 -2.60 -4.06
C ASP A 74 -8.39 -1.36 -4.95
N GLU A 75 -8.22 -0.19 -4.34
CA GLU A 75 -8.01 1.08 -5.03
C GLU A 75 -6.74 1.04 -5.88
N GLN A 76 -5.62 0.57 -5.30
CA GLN A 76 -4.37 0.43 -6.03
C GLN A 76 -4.52 -0.49 -7.25
N SER A 77 -5.24 -1.61 -7.12
CA SER A 77 -5.50 -2.49 -8.26
C SER A 77 -6.37 -1.83 -9.35
N MET A 78 -7.30 -0.95 -8.97
CA MET A 78 -8.11 -0.17 -9.93
C MET A 78 -7.27 0.88 -10.67
N LEU A 79 -6.39 1.57 -9.96
CA LEU A 79 -5.46 2.54 -10.56
C LEU A 79 -4.49 1.84 -11.51
N ALA A 80 -3.95 0.68 -11.13
CA ALA A 80 -3.11 -0.15 -11.99
C ALA A 80 -3.86 -0.59 -13.25
N TRP A 81 -5.10 -1.05 -13.12
CA TRP A 81 -5.95 -1.39 -14.27
C TRP A 81 -6.16 -0.19 -15.21
N SER A 82 -6.44 0.99 -14.65
CA SER A 82 -6.64 2.22 -15.41
C SER A 82 -5.39 2.60 -16.21
N LYS A 83 -4.19 2.51 -15.61
CA LYS A 83 -2.91 2.72 -16.27
C LYS A 83 -2.68 1.75 -17.43
N VAL A 84 -3.04 0.48 -17.25
CA VAL A 84 -2.93 -0.54 -18.31
C VAL A 84 -3.86 -0.20 -19.47
N MET A 85 -5.11 0.16 -19.19
CA MET A 85 -6.07 0.51 -20.24
C MET A 85 -5.66 1.77 -21.00
N GLU A 86 -5.05 2.75 -20.33
CA GLU A 86 -4.45 3.91 -20.98
C GLU A 86 -3.28 3.52 -21.88
N ALA A 87 -2.39 2.66 -21.40
CA ALA A 87 -1.27 2.17 -22.19
C ALA A 87 -1.73 1.37 -23.42
N VAL A 88 -2.82 0.60 -23.33
CA VAL A 88 -3.41 -0.11 -24.48
C VAL A 88 -3.87 0.89 -25.53
N ARG A 89 -4.57 1.96 -25.12
CA ARG A 89 -5.04 3.01 -26.04
C ARG A 89 -3.90 3.75 -26.74
N ASN A 90 -2.80 4.00 -26.03
CA ASN A 90 -1.71 4.86 -26.53
C ASN A 90 -0.64 4.10 -27.33
N ASN A 91 -0.36 2.83 -26.99
CA ASN A 91 0.81 2.11 -27.51
C ASN A 91 0.46 0.97 -28.49
N GLY A 92 -0.79 0.52 -28.50
CA GLY A 92 -1.22 -0.65 -29.28
C GLY A 92 -0.52 -1.95 -28.87
N HIS A 93 -0.66 -2.99 -29.69
CA HIS A 93 -0.32 -4.38 -29.34
C HIS A 93 1.13 -4.81 -29.59
N TYR A 94 1.90 -4.05 -30.37
CA TYR A 94 3.26 -4.47 -30.77
C TYR A 94 4.37 -4.03 -29.82
N ARG A 95 4.16 -2.96 -29.04
CA ARG A 95 5.17 -2.42 -28.13
C ARG A 95 4.70 -2.57 -26.69
N VAL A 96 5.44 -3.39 -25.92
CA VAL A 96 5.20 -3.52 -24.48
C VAL A 96 5.62 -2.20 -23.80
N PRO A 97 4.73 -1.52 -23.08
CA PRO A 97 5.07 -0.35 -22.29
C PRO A 97 5.99 -0.74 -21.13
N GLN A 98 6.88 0.16 -20.74
CA GLN A 98 7.53 0.06 -19.44
C GLN A 98 6.60 0.70 -18.40
N PHE A 99 6.24 -0.06 -17.37
CA PHE A 99 5.49 0.43 -16.22
C PHE A 99 6.44 0.67 -15.07
N ASP A 100 6.25 1.78 -14.33
CA ASP A 100 7.03 2.07 -13.12
C ASP A 100 6.81 1.02 -12.04
N ASP A 101 5.61 0.45 -12.00
CA ASP A 101 5.26 -0.66 -11.13
C ASP A 101 5.43 -2.01 -11.85
N THR A 102 6.44 -2.76 -11.41
CA THR A 102 6.75 -4.10 -11.95
C THR A 102 5.63 -5.12 -11.72
N ALA A 103 4.76 -4.91 -10.72
CA ALA A 103 3.61 -5.78 -10.46
C ALA A 103 2.61 -5.75 -11.62
N ILE A 104 2.48 -4.62 -12.32
CA ILE A 104 1.64 -4.47 -13.52
C ILE A 104 2.11 -5.43 -14.61
N GLY A 105 3.40 -5.42 -14.94
CA GLY A 105 3.97 -6.30 -15.96
C GLY A 105 3.83 -7.78 -15.63
N ARG A 106 4.00 -8.15 -14.35
CA ARG A 106 3.81 -9.53 -13.87
C ARG A 106 2.33 -9.96 -13.94
N ALA A 107 1.40 -9.07 -13.60
CA ALA A 107 -0.03 -9.33 -13.70
C ALA A 107 -0.49 -9.52 -15.15
N ILE A 108 -0.02 -8.67 -16.08
CA ILE A 108 -0.26 -8.83 -17.52
C ILE A 108 0.30 -10.17 -18.02
N SER A 109 1.51 -10.53 -17.59
CA SER A 109 2.14 -11.80 -17.96
C SER A 109 1.32 -13.01 -17.50
N ALA A 110 0.71 -12.95 -16.31
CA ALA A 110 -0.16 -14.00 -15.79
C ALA A 110 -1.48 -14.18 -16.59
N ILE A 111 -1.89 -13.17 -17.36
CA ILE A 111 -3.06 -13.22 -18.25
C ILE A 111 -2.68 -13.71 -19.68
N GLY A 112 -1.39 -13.90 -19.96
CA GLY A 112 -0.90 -14.33 -21.27
C GLY A 112 -0.08 -13.27 -22.01
N GLY A 113 0.33 -12.21 -21.32
CA GLY A 113 1.24 -11.19 -21.85
C GLY A 113 0.54 -10.06 -22.61
N TRP A 114 1.32 -9.01 -22.93
CA TRP A 114 0.81 -7.76 -23.50
C TRP A 114 0.02 -7.95 -24.79
N ARG A 115 0.54 -8.74 -25.74
CA ARG A 115 -0.12 -8.95 -27.03
C ARG A 115 -1.49 -9.59 -26.86
N THR A 116 -1.59 -10.63 -26.04
CA THR A 116 -2.85 -11.30 -25.70
C THR A 116 -3.81 -10.31 -25.06
N PHE A 117 -3.30 -9.52 -24.11
CA PHE A 117 -4.07 -8.51 -23.40
C PHE A 117 -4.68 -7.45 -24.32
N CYS A 118 -3.92 -6.94 -25.29
CA CYS A 118 -4.42 -5.96 -26.27
C CYS A 118 -5.45 -6.53 -27.26
N MET A 119 -5.57 -7.84 -27.37
CA MET A 119 -6.51 -8.52 -28.28
C MET A 119 -7.81 -8.96 -27.58
N ILE A 120 -7.98 -8.60 -26.31
CA ILE A 120 -9.17 -8.96 -25.52
C ILE A 120 -10.38 -8.21 -26.05
N GLU A 121 -11.44 -8.96 -26.33
CA GLU A 121 -12.72 -8.42 -26.79
C GLU A 121 -13.48 -7.73 -25.66
N ILE A 122 -14.37 -6.80 -26.03
CA ILE A 122 -15.08 -5.92 -25.10
C ILE A 122 -15.92 -6.74 -24.10
N ASP A 123 -16.53 -7.84 -24.54
CA ASP A 123 -17.34 -8.74 -23.72
C ASP A 123 -16.52 -9.50 -22.66
N GLN A 124 -15.21 -9.69 -22.90
CA GLN A 124 -14.27 -10.33 -21.98
C GLN A 124 -13.55 -9.34 -21.05
N LEU A 125 -13.73 -8.04 -21.23
CA LEU A 125 -13.00 -7.01 -20.46
C LEU A 125 -13.29 -7.09 -18.96
N ALA A 126 -14.55 -7.26 -18.54
CA ALA A 126 -14.89 -7.32 -17.11
C ALA A 126 -14.26 -8.54 -16.41
N PHE A 127 -14.24 -9.69 -17.08
CA PHE A 127 -13.57 -10.89 -16.57
C PHE A 127 -12.04 -10.70 -16.51
N THR A 128 -11.48 -10.08 -17.54
CA THR A 128 -10.05 -9.77 -17.61
C THR A 128 -9.63 -8.80 -16.52
N GLU A 129 -10.40 -7.73 -16.30
CA GLU A 129 -10.17 -6.76 -15.22
C GLU A 129 -10.07 -7.48 -13.88
N ARG A 130 -11.06 -8.34 -13.57
CA ARG A 130 -11.06 -9.10 -12.32
C ARG A 130 -9.80 -9.96 -12.18
N ARG A 131 -9.45 -10.74 -13.21
CA ARG A 131 -8.24 -11.58 -13.20
C ARG A 131 -6.97 -10.76 -13.08
N PHE A 132 -6.90 -9.61 -13.75
CA PHE A 132 -5.77 -8.70 -13.67
C PHE A 132 -5.62 -8.17 -12.26
N ARG A 133 -6.69 -7.64 -11.66
CA ARG A 133 -6.66 -7.08 -10.31
C ARG A 133 -6.30 -8.13 -9.27
N GLU A 134 -6.83 -9.34 -9.38
CA GLU A 134 -6.45 -10.48 -8.52
C GLU A 134 -4.94 -10.81 -8.65
N ALA A 135 -4.41 -10.92 -9.87
CA ALA A 135 -2.99 -11.17 -10.11
C ALA A 135 -2.10 -10.02 -9.61
N TYR A 136 -2.49 -8.77 -9.88
CA TYR A 136 -1.79 -7.57 -9.45
C TYR A 136 -1.61 -7.53 -7.93
N ARG A 137 -2.68 -7.73 -7.15
CA ARG A 137 -2.60 -7.74 -5.68
C ARG A 137 -1.64 -8.80 -5.14
N ILE A 138 -1.48 -9.93 -5.82
CA ILE A 138 -0.50 -10.96 -5.44
C ILE A 138 0.93 -10.46 -5.69
N TYR A 139 1.20 -9.90 -6.87
CA TYR A 139 2.55 -9.48 -7.24
C TYR A 139 3.00 -8.20 -6.54
N ALA A 140 2.08 -7.26 -6.29
CA ALA A 140 2.35 -6.06 -5.49
C ALA A 140 2.80 -6.44 -4.07
N ARG A 141 2.01 -7.28 -3.38
CA ARG A 141 2.37 -7.80 -2.05
C ARG A 141 3.70 -8.55 -2.03
N ARG A 142 3.98 -9.38 -3.03
CA ARG A 142 5.26 -10.09 -3.13
C ARG A 142 6.44 -9.14 -3.35
N GLY A 143 6.28 -8.14 -4.23
CA GLY A 143 7.29 -7.11 -4.44
C GLY A 143 7.61 -6.33 -3.16
N GLU A 144 6.59 -6.01 -2.37
CA GLU A 144 6.76 -5.38 -1.05
C GLU A 144 7.50 -6.28 -0.05
N MET A 145 7.18 -7.57 -0.02
CA MET A 145 7.87 -8.53 0.86
C MET A 145 9.32 -8.73 0.46
N ASP A 146 9.62 -8.86 -0.83
CA ASP A 146 10.99 -9.00 -1.34
C ASP A 146 11.82 -7.75 -1.00
N GLY A 147 11.23 -6.55 -1.14
CA GLY A 147 11.88 -5.30 -0.73
C GLY A 147 12.15 -5.20 0.78
N LYS A 148 11.21 -5.68 1.62
CA LYS A 148 11.37 -5.71 3.08
C LYS A 148 12.33 -6.81 3.55
N LEU A 149 12.46 -7.92 2.82
CA LEU A 149 13.43 -8.99 3.09
C LEU A 149 14.86 -8.56 2.78
N LEU A 150 15.07 -7.58 1.90
CA LEU A 150 16.39 -6.94 1.75
C LEU A 150 16.69 -5.99 2.92
N ASP A 151 15.69 -5.58 3.69
CA ASP A 151 15.79 -4.71 4.86
C ASP A 151 15.76 -5.49 6.20
N VAL A 152 15.83 -6.84 6.19
CA VAL A 152 15.83 -7.68 7.41
C VAL A 152 17.01 -7.42 8.36
N ASP A 153 18.05 -6.69 7.95
CA ASP A 153 19.07 -6.21 8.88
C ASP A 153 18.50 -5.21 9.90
N ALA A 154 17.39 -4.52 9.59
CA ALA A 154 16.67 -3.67 10.54
C ALA A 154 15.92 -4.46 11.64
N LEU A 155 15.52 -5.71 11.37
CA LEU A 155 14.84 -6.57 12.36
C LEU A 155 15.79 -7.19 13.38
N LYS A 156 17.08 -7.34 13.06
CA LYS A 156 18.11 -7.77 14.02
C LYS A 156 18.38 -6.74 15.13
N LEU A 157 17.96 -5.48 14.94
CA LEU A 157 18.08 -4.41 15.94
C LEU A 157 16.93 -4.38 16.96
N LEU A 158 15.94 -5.26 16.83
CA LEU A 158 14.86 -5.41 17.82
C LEU A 158 15.16 -6.46 18.89
N SER A 159 16.31 -7.14 18.81
CA SER A 159 16.80 -8.12 19.79
C SER A 159 17.97 -7.61 20.65
N GLN A 160 18.17 -6.30 20.75
CA GLN A 160 19.15 -5.68 21.67
C GLN A 160 18.47 -4.65 22.57
#